data_AF-A0A0L7RHQ4-F1
#
_entry.id   AF-A0A0L7RHQ4-F1
#
_cell.length_a   1.000
_cell.length_b   1.000
_cell.length_c   1.000
_cell.angle_alpha   90.00
_cell.angle_beta   90.00
_cell.angle_gamma   90.00
#
_symmetry.space_group_name_H-M   'P 1'
#
loop_
_entity.id
_entity.type
_entity.pdbx_description
1 polymer ?
#
loop_
_entity_poly.entity_id
_entity_poly.type
_entity_poly.pdbx_seq_one_letter_code
_entity_poly.pdbx_strand_id
1 'polypeptide(L)' 'PLDFFLWGFLKSKVYDNNPRTVDELKNNITAAINEIEFQLCANVMENWVKRICLS' A
#
# COMPACT_ATOMS: atom_id res chain seq x y z
N PRO A 1 -7.60 14.75 2.28
CA PRO A 1 -8.45 13.52 2.23
C PRO A 1 -7.65 12.26 1.94
N LEU A 2 -6.78 12.29 0.93
CA LEU A 2 -5.87 11.19 0.60
C LEU A 2 -4.83 10.95 1.71
N ASP A 3 -4.30 12.02 2.31
CA ASP A 3 -3.31 11.94 3.39
C ASP A 3 -3.84 11.28 4.67
N PHE A 4 -5.11 11.48 5.01
CA PHE A 4 -5.72 10.85 6.20
C PHE A 4 -5.90 9.34 6.01
N PHE A 5 -6.32 8.93 4.82
CA PHE A 5 -6.47 7.51 4.48
C PHE A 5 -5.10 6.82 4.38
N LEU A 6 -4.16 7.45 3.66
CA LEU A 6 -2.80 6.94 3.49
C LEU A 6 -2.09 6.80 4.85
N TRP A 7 -2.20 7.81 5.70
CA TRP A 7 -1.61 7.77 7.04
C TRP A 7 -2.27 6.73 7.94
N GLY A 8 -3.59 6.54 7.85
CA GLY A 8 -4.32 5.48 8.56
C GLY A 8 -3.88 4.08 8.13
N PHE A 9 -3.78 3.85 6.82
CA PHE A 9 -3.32 2.58 6.25
C PHE A 9 -1.86 2.27 6.62
N LEU A 10 -0.96 3.26 6.48
CA LEU A 10 0.44 3.14 6.88
C LEU A 10 0.56 2.82 8.37
N LYS A 11 -0.19 3.51 9.23
CA LYS A 11 -0.15 3.26 10.67
C LYS A 11 -0.63 1.85 11.01
N SER A 12 -1.68 1.35 10.37
CA SER A 12 -2.13 -0.04 10.59
C SER A 12 -1.04 -1.03 10.20
N LYS A 13 -0.41 -0.87 9.03
CA LYS A 13 0.60 -1.81 8.51
C LYS A 13 1.95 -1.73 9.24
N VAL A 14 2.40 -0.53 9.59
CA VAL A 14 3.71 -0.32 10.21
C VAL A 14 3.73 -0.84 11.65
N TYR A 15 2.62 -0.71 12.37
CA TYR A 15 2.50 -1.10 13.78
C TYR A 15 1.89 -2.49 14.00
N ASP A 16 1.36 -3.16 12.97
CA ASP A 16 0.72 -4.49 13.05
C ASP A 16 1.63 -5.54 13.72
N ASN A 17 2.92 -5.51 13.39
CA ASN A 17 3.91 -6.47 13.91
C ASN A 17 4.56 -6.05 15.23
N ASN A 18 4.12 -4.96 15.86
CA ASN A 18 4.71 -4.38 17.08
C ASN A 18 6.25 -4.31 17.01
N PRO A 19 6.82 -3.58 16.03
CA PRO A 19 8.27 -3.52 15.84
C PRO A 19 8.95 -2.99 17.10
N ARG A 20 10.03 -3.65 17.53
CA ARG A 20 10.78 -3.31 18.74
C ARG A 20 12.07 -2.54 18.43
N THR A 21 12.42 -2.46 17.15
CA THR A 21 13.63 -1.81 16.66
C THR A 21 13.33 -0.81 15.55
N VAL A 22 14.24 0.16 15.39
CA VAL A 22 14.14 1.17 14.32
C VAL A 22 14.27 0.53 12.94
N ASP A 23 15.06 -0.54 12.79
CA ASP A 23 15.21 -1.28 11.54
C ASP A 23 13.92 -2.01 11.13
N GLU A 24 13.23 -2.66 12.07
CA GLU A 24 11.91 -3.25 11.79
C GLU A 24 10.90 -2.18 11.37
N LEU A 25 10.93 -1.02 12.03
CA LEU A 25 10.05 0.09 11.66
C LEU A 25 10.32 0.57 10.23
N LYS A 26 11.59 0.74 9.85
CA LYS A 26 12.00 1.11 8.49
C LYS A 26 11.57 0.05 7.47
N ASN A 27 11.77 -1.22 7.78
CA ASN A 27 11.38 -2.32 6.89
C ASN A 27 9.85 -2.37 6.70
N ASN A 28 9.08 -2.18 7.77
CA ASN A 28 7.62 -2.15 7.68
C ASN A 28 7.11 -0.95 6.87
N ILE A 29 7.74 0.23 7.01
CA ILE A 29 7.39 1.41 6.20
C ILE A 29 7.68 1.14 4.72
N THR A 30 8.86 0.62 4.39
CA THR A 30 9.24 0.28 3.02
C THR A 30 8.30 -0.77 2.42
N ALA A 31 7.95 -1.81 3.20
CA ALA A 31 7.01 -2.84 2.77
C ALA A 31 5.60 -2.26 2.51
N ALA A 32 5.10 -1.40 3.41
CA ALA A 32 3.79 -0.78 3.26
C ALA A 32 3.72 0.14 2.03
N ILE A 33 4.78 0.89 1.73
CA ILE A 33 4.86 1.73 0.52
C ILE A 33 4.87 0.87 -0.75
N ASN A 34 5.69 -0.19 -0.80
CA ASN A 34 5.73 -1.11 -1.93
C ASN A 34 4.38 -1.81 -2.16
N GLU A 35 3.66 -2.15 -1.09
CA GLU A 35 2.33 -2.74 -1.18
C GLU A 35 1.31 -1.77 -1.80
N ILE A 36 1.35 -0.48 -1.42
CA ILE A 36 0.49 0.56 -2.02
C ILE A 36 0.79 0.70 -3.51
N GLU A 37 2.07 0.74 -3.89
CA GLU A 37 2.48 0.83 -5.29
C GLU A 37 2.00 -0.38 -6.10
N PHE A 38 2.16 -1.59 -5.53
CA PHE A 38 1.68 -2.81 -6.15
C PHE A 38 0.16 -2.80 -6.33
N GLN A 39 -0.61 -2.40 -5.31
CA GLN A 39 -2.06 -2.31 -5.41
C GLN A 39 -2.52 -1.26 -6.43
N LEU A 40 -1.82 -0.13 -6.52
CA LEU A 40 -2.11 0.88 -7.52
C LEU A 40 -1.89 0.35 -8.92
N CYS A 41 -0.75 -0.31 -9.17
CA CYS A 41 -0.46 -0.98 -10.44
C CYS A 41 -1.50 -2.06 -10.77
N ALA A 42 -1.88 -2.90 -9.80
CA ALA A 42 -2.91 -3.91 -9.99
C ALA A 42 -4.26 -3.30 -10.37
N ASN A 43 -4.68 -2.23 -9.70
CA ASN A 43 -5.92 -1.51 -10.01
C ASN A 43 -5.88 -0.85 -11.39
N VAL A 44 -4.74 -0.30 -11.81
CA VAL A 44 -4.57 0.26 -13.16
C VAL A 44 -4.68 -0.85 -14.20
N MET A 45 -3.99 -1.98 -14.00
CA MET A 45 -4.09 -3.13 -14.91
C MET A 45 -5.51 -3.69 -14.97
N GLU A 46 -6.19 -3.85 -13.83
CA GLU A 46 -7.57 -4.34 -13.78
C GLU A 46 -8.52 -3.39 -14.52
N ASN A 47 -8.39 -2.08 -14.31
CA ASN A 47 -9.18 -1.08 -15.03
C ASN A 47 -8.89 -1.10 -16.53
N TRP A 48 -7.65 -1.34 -16.93
CA TRP A 48 -7.25 -1.42 -18.33
C TRP A 48 -7.86 -2.66 -19.00
N VAL A 49 -7.76 -3.83 -18.35
CA VAL A 49 -8.42 -5.08 -18.80
C VAL A 49 -9.92 -4.90 -18.90
N LYS A 50 -10.57 -4.31 -17.89
CA LYS A 50 -12.00 -4.00 -17.92
C LYS A 50 -12.36 -3.13 -19.13
N ARG A 51 -11.58 -2.10 -19.44
CA ARG A 51 -11.86 -1.19 -20.57
C ARG A 51 -11.68 -1.83 -21.94
N ILE A 52 -10.74 -2.76 -22.09
CA ILE A 52 -10.45 -3.42 -23.37
C ILE A 52 -11.33 -4.64 -23.59
N CYS A 53 -11.68 -5.38 -22.54
CA CYS A 53 -12.56 -6.55 -22.64
C CYS A 53 -14.06 -6.19 -22.62
N LEU A 54 -14.44 -4.99 -22.17
CA LEU A 54 -15.82 -4.48 -22.23
C LEU A 54 -16.07 -3.54 -23.43
N SER A 55 -15.08 -3.34 -24.31
CA SER A 55 -15.21 -2.64 -25.60
C SER A 55 -15.28 -3.62 -26.76
#